data_AF-A0A2T0SEV5-F1
#
_entry.id   AF-A0A2T0SEV5-F1
#
_cell.length_a   1.000
_cell.length_b   1.000
_cell.length_c   1.000
_cell.angle_alpha   90.00
_cell.angle_beta   90.00
_cell.angle_gamma   90.00
#
_symmetry.space_group_name_H-M   'P 1'
#
loop_
_entity.id
_entity.type
_entity.pdbx_description
1 polymer ?
#
loop_
_entity_poly.entity_id
_entity_poly.type
_entity_poly.pdbx_seq_one_letter_code
_entity_poly.pdbx_strand_id
1 'polypeptide(L)'
;MPENSGAGSFQVRPGELERLADELAAQRDAVRHPADRLAALGADPLEPGGFAEAYALREAHAAAALRMHQLAYAVAMAVDFAEEVTRAMAAGYRAADESIADSYRALYAAPAREG
;
A
#
# COMPACT_ATOMS: atom_id res chain seq x y z
N MET A 1 -21.89 1.91 -39.63
CA MET A 1 -21.34 2.71 -38.52
C MET A 1 -21.69 1.95 -37.24
N PRO A 2 -20.76 1.22 -36.59
CA PRO A 2 -21.07 0.57 -35.34
C PRO A 2 -21.03 1.59 -34.20
N GLU A 3 -22.04 1.52 -33.35
CA GLU A 3 -22.25 2.35 -32.19
C GLU A 3 -21.15 2.09 -31.15
N ASN A 4 -20.40 3.15 -30.84
CA ASN A 4 -19.47 3.17 -29.74
C ASN A 4 -20.29 3.23 -28.44
N SER A 5 -20.66 2.06 -27.90
CA SER A 5 -21.31 1.93 -26.60
C SER A 5 -20.30 2.35 -25.53
N GLY A 6 -20.27 3.65 -25.26
CA GLY A 6 -19.41 4.26 -24.27
C GLY A 6 -19.69 3.76 -22.86
N ALA A 7 -18.59 3.58 -22.13
CA ALA A 7 -18.50 3.46 -20.68
C ALA A 7 -19.22 2.25 -20.06
N GLY A 8 -18.55 1.10 -20.09
CA GLY A 8 -18.73 0.13 -19.00
C GLY A 8 -18.40 0.85 -17.70
N SER A 9 -19.42 1.14 -16.88
CA SER A 9 -19.21 1.75 -15.57
C SER A 9 -18.39 0.77 -14.73
N PHE A 10 -17.12 1.08 -14.49
CA PHE A 10 -16.36 0.41 -13.44
C PHE A 10 -16.99 0.81 -12.11
N GLN A 11 -17.93 -0.01 -11.64
CA GLN A 11 -18.55 0.18 -10.33
C GLN A 11 -17.51 -0.24 -9.29
N VAL A 12 -16.73 0.74 -8.82
CA VAL A 12 -15.73 0.53 -7.78
C VAL A 12 -16.46 0.25 -6.48
N ARG A 13 -16.20 -0.93 -5.89
CA ARG A 13 -16.77 -1.30 -4.60
C ARG A 13 -15.82 -0.85 -3.49
N PRO A 14 -16.22 0.06 -2.59
CA PRO A 14 -15.35 0.52 -1.51
C PRO A 14 -14.76 -0.61 -0.66
N GLY A 15 -15.54 -1.67 -0.42
CA GLY A 15 -15.07 -2.84 0.33
C GLY A 15 -13.97 -3.65 -0.38
N GLU A 16 -13.89 -3.63 -1.72
CA GLU A 16 -12.79 -4.27 -2.45
C GLU A 16 -11.49 -3.47 -2.33
N LEU A 17 -11.60 -2.13 -2.29
CA LEU A 17 -10.45 -1.24 -2.03
C LEU A 17 -9.95 -1.39 -0.59
N GLU A 18 -10.85 -1.49 0.39
CA GLU A 18 -10.47 -1.72 1.79
C GLU A 18 -9.73 -3.05 1.96
N ARG A 19 -10.22 -4.12 1.33
CA ARG A 19 -9.54 -5.42 1.33
C ARG A 19 -8.15 -5.35 0.68
N LEU A 20 -8.01 -4.63 -0.43
CA LEU A 20 -6.72 -4.43 -1.08
C LEU A 20 -5.75 -3.64 -0.18
N ALA A 21 -6.24 -2.61 0.52
CA ALA A 21 -5.43 -1.86 1.48
C ALA A 21 -4.90 -2.75 2.62
N ASP A 22 -5.72 -3.66 3.13
CA ASP A 22 -5.30 -4.61 4.17
C ASP A 22 -4.28 -5.63 3.64
N GLU A 23 -4.42 -6.08 2.38
CA GLU A 23 -3.42 -6.93 1.72
C GLU A 23 -2.08 -6.19 1.55
N LEU A 24 -2.09 -4.91 1.17
CA LEU A 24 -0.90 -4.07 1.07
C LEU A 24 -0.22 -3.87 2.43
N ALA A 25 -1.00 -3.63 3.48
CA ALA A 25 -0.47 -3.52 4.84
C ALA A 25 0.27 -4.80 5.28
N ALA A 26 -0.32 -5.98 5.01
CA ALA A 26 0.31 -7.26 5.31
C ALA A 26 1.61 -7.47 4.51
N GLN A 27 1.64 -7.05 3.24
CA GLN A 27 2.84 -7.12 2.40
C GLN A 27 3.94 -6.17 2.89
N ARG A 28 3.59 -4.94 3.30
CA ARG A 28 4.53 -3.98 3.90
C ARG A 28 5.20 -4.59 5.13
N ASP A 29 4.40 -5.16 6.03
CA ASP A 29 4.91 -5.74 7.28
C ASP A 29 5.81 -6.96 7.01
N ALA A 30 5.44 -7.78 6.01
CA ALA A 30 6.26 -8.91 5.56
C ALA A 30 7.61 -8.49 4.98
N VAL A 31 7.72 -7.32 4.34
CA VAL A 31 8.97 -6.78 3.78
C VAL A 31 9.81 -6.06 4.85
N ARG A 32 9.17 -5.45 5.84
CA ARG A 32 9.84 -4.72 6.92
C ARG A 32 10.66 -5.63 7.81
N HIS A 33 10.15 -6.82 8.12
CA HIS A 33 10.84 -7.76 9.01
C HIS A 33 12.20 -8.25 8.48
N PRO A 34 12.35 -8.64 7.19
CA PRO A 34 13.65 -8.86 6.56
C PRO A 34 14.55 -7.61 6.54
N ALA A 35 13.98 -6.43 6.29
CA ALA A 35 14.74 -5.18 6.27
C ALA A 35 15.40 -4.90 7.62
N ASP A 36 14.67 -5.10 8.73
CA ASP A 36 15.18 -4.90 10.09
C ASP A 36 16.31 -5.90 10.41
N ARG A 37 16.19 -7.16 9.97
CA ARG A 37 17.27 -8.15 10.13
C ARG A 37 18.52 -7.80 9.32
N LEU A 38 18.36 -7.28 8.10
CA LEU A 38 19.48 -6.84 7.28
C LEU A 38 20.20 -5.63 7.89
N ALA A 39 19.45 -4.71 8.52
CA ALA A 39 20.03 -3.61 9.28
C ALA A 39 20.86 -4.11 10.48
N ALA A 40 20.34 -5.10 11.21
CA ALA A 40 21.06 -5.71 12.33
C ALA A 40 22.36 -6.39 11.88
N LEU A 41 22.36 -7.11 10.75
CA LEU A 41 23.55 -7.74 10.17
C LEU A 41 24.61 -6.72 9.71
N GLY A 42 24.19 -5.53 9.28
CA GLY A 42 25.11 -4.44 8.96
C GLY A 42 25.70 -3.77 10.20
N ALA A 43 24.98 -3.77 11.33
CA ALA A 43 25.42 -3.15 12.58
C ALA A 43 26.36 -4.03 13.41
N ASP A 44 26.18 -5.35 13.36
CA ASP A 44 27.03 -6.34 14.04
C ASP A 44 27.62 -7.34 13.02
N PRO A 45 28.65 -6.91 12.25
CA PRO A 45 29.24 -7.76 11.24
C PRO A 45 30.03 -8.91 11.89
N LEU A 46 29.71 -10.14 11.51
CA LEU A 46 30.42 -11.36 11.94
C LEU A 46 31.93 -11.17 11.84
N GLU A 47 32.67 -11.45 12.92
CA GLU A 47 34.13 -11.46 12.89
C GLU A 47 34.62 -12.68 12.09
N PRO A 48 35.20 -12.48 10.91
CA PRO A 48 35.80 -13.57 10.19
C PRO A 48 37.21 -13.81 10.73
N GLY A 49 37.65 -15.08 10.78
CA GLY A 49 38.96 -15.45 11.31
C GLY A 49 40.12 -14.66 10.67
N GLY A 50 41.27 -14.59 11.35
CA GLY A 50 42.34 -13.59 11.19
C GLY A 50 43.12 -13.50 9.85
N PHE A 51 42.49 -13.71 8.70
CA PHE A 51 43.07 -13.52 7.38
C PHE A 51 42.56 -12.21 6.73
N ALA A 52 43.39 -11.58 5.89
CA ALA A 52 43.06 -10.29 5.28
C ALA A 52 41.86 -10.38 4.32
N GLU A 53 41.72 -11.50 3.62
CA GLU A 53 40.60 -11.83 2.72
C GLU A 53 39.27 -11.88 3.47
N ALA A 54 39.32 -12.29 4.74
CA ALA A 54 38.17 -12.35 5.62
C ALA A 54 37.63 -10.94 5.93
N TYR A 55 38.52 -9.94 6.08
CA TYR A 55 38.13 -8.54 6.27
C TYR A 55 37.46 -7.95 5.03
N ALA A 56 38.01 -8.21 3.83
CA ALA A 56 37.41 -7.77 2.57
C ALA A 56 36.04 -8.40 2.33
N LEU A 57 35.88 -9.68 2.68
CA LEU A 57 34.61 -10.38 2.61
C LEU A 57 33.56 -9.79 3.57
N ARG A 58 33.97 -9.41 4.80
CA ARG A 58 33.10 -8.74 5.77
C ARG A 58 32.56 -7.41 5.23
N GLU A 59 33.44 -6.59 4.68
CA GLU A 59 33.08 -5.29 4.11
C GLU A 59 32.10 -5.45 2.94
N ALA A 60 32.35 -6.43 2.06
CA ALA A 60 31.45 -6.74 0.97
C ALA A 60 30.07 -7.22 1.46
N HIS A 61 30.02 -8.05 2.51
CA HIS A 61 28.77 -8.49 3.13
C HIS A 61 27.99 -7.33 3.76
N ALA A 62 28.66 -6.45 4.51
CA ALA A 62 28.03 -5.29 5.13
C ALA A 62 27.45 -4.34 4.05
N ALA A 63 28.21 -4.08 2.99
CA ALA A 63 27.75 -3.26 1.87
C ALA A 63 26.54 -3.88 1.14
N ALA A 64 26.54 -5.21 0.95
CA ALA A 64 25.41 -5.92 0.36
C ALA A 64 24.17 -5.87 1.26
N ALA A 65 24.32 -6.12 2.57
CA ALA A 65 23.23 -6.05 3.54
C ALA A 65 22.60 -4.66 3.59
N LEU A 66 23.42 -3.60 3.59
CA LEU A 66 22.95 -2.21 3.55
C LEU A 66 22.12 -1.91 2.30
N ARG A 67 22.59 -2.34 1.12
CA ARG A 67 21.85 -2.15 -0.14
C ARG A 67 20.52 -2.91 -0.15
N MET A 68 20.51 -4.14 0.35
CA MET A 68 19.29 -4.94 0.45
C MET A 68 18.30 -4.29 1.44
N HIS A 69 18.79 -3.77 2.57
CA HIS A 69 17.97 -3.03 3.53
C HIS A 69 17.34 -1.79 2.89
N GLN A 70 18.13 -0.96 2.20
CA GLN A 70 17.64 0.23 1.51
C GLN A 70 16.57 -0.09 0.46
N LEU A 71 16.76 -1.16 -0.31
CA LEU A 71 15.78 -1.61 -1.29
C LEU A 71 14.48 -2.07 -0.62
N ALA A 72 14.58 -2.91 0.42
CA ALA A 72 13.40 -3.39 1.14
C ALA A 72 12.63 -2.24 1.80
N TYR A 73 13.34 -1.26 2.35
CA TYR A 73 12.74 -0.06 2.93
C TYR A 73 12.02 0.78 1.86
N ALA A 74 12.62 0.98 0.68
CA ALA A 74 11.99 1.70 -0.42
C ALA A 74 10.72 1.01 -0.93
N VAL A 75 10.74 -0.33 -1.01
CA VAL A 75 9.55 -1.12 -1.37
C VAL A 75 8.46 -0.97 -0.31
N ALA A 76 8.81 -1.06 0.98
CA ALA A 76 7.85 -0.87 2.07
C ALA A 76 7.19 0.52 2.00
N MET A 77 7.97 1.58 1.76
CA MET A 77 7.46 2.95 1.57
C MET A 77 6.51 3.07 0.37
N ALA A 78 6.81 2.41 -0.75
CA ALA A 78 5.95 2.43 -1.94
C ALA A 78 4.61 1.70 -1.69
N VAL A 79 4.66 0.58 -0.96
CA VAL A 79 3.46 -0.17 -0.57
C VAL A 79 2.61 0.64 0.42
N ASP A 80 3.24 1.33 1.35
CA ASP A 80 2.57 2.24 2.31
C ASP A 80 1.82 3.36 1.58
N PHE A 81 2.48 4.02 0.62
CA PHE A 81 1.83 5.03 -0.22
C PHE A 81 0.65 4.45 -1.03
N ALA A 82 0.79 3.25 -1.58
CA ALA A 82 -0.30 2.58 -2.28
C ALA A 82 -1.48 2.26 -1.35
N GLU A 83 -1.21 1.85 -0.10
CA GLU A 83 -2.23 1.65 0.94
C GLU A 83 -2.98 2.96 1.21
N GLU A 84 -2.26 4.06 1.48
CA GLU A 84 -2.84 5.36 1.77
C GLU A 84 -3.77 5.85 0.65
N VAL A 85 -3.31 5.79 -0.60
CA VAL A 85 -4.11 6.17 -1.78
C VAL A 85 -5.35 5.29 -1.88
N THR A 86 -5.21 3.99 -1.68
CA THR A 86 -6.34 3.03 -1.77
C THR A 86 -7.39 3.32 -0.70
N ARG A 87 -6.97 3.60 0.55
CA ARG A 87 -7.88 3.99 1.64
C ARG A 87 -8.56 5.33 1.35
N ALA A 88 -7.83 6.30 0.84
CA ALA A 88 -8.39 7.59 0.45
C ALA A 88 -9.46 7.46 -0.65
N MET A 89 -9.21 6.61 -1.66
CA MET A 89 -10.20 6.32 -2.70
C MET A 89 -11.43 5.63 -2.12
N ALA A 90 -11.26 4.61 -1.27
CA ALA A 90 -12.38 3.91 -0.62
C ALA A 90 -13.26 4.87 0.20
N ALA A 91 -12.64 5.77 0.96
CA ALA A 91 -13.35 6.80 1.72
C ALA A 91 -14.09 7.79 0.80
N GLY A 92 -13.45 8.20 -0.30
CA GLY A 92 -14.08 9.07 -1.31
C GLY A 92 -15.33 8.44 -1.94
N TYR A 93 -15.27 7.16 -2.30
CA TYR A 93 -16.43 6.44 -2.83
C TYR A 93 -17.55 6.30 -1.80
N ARG A 94 -17.23 5.99 -0.53
CA ARG A 94 -18.25 5.96 0.54
C ARG A 94 -18.95 7.31 0.73
N ALA A 95 -18.17 8.40 0.77
CA ALA A 95 -18.74 9.73 0.92
C ALA A 95 -19.64 10.11 -0.26
N ALA A 96 -19.28 9.70 -1.49
CA ALA A 96 -20.12 9.91 -2.66
C ALA A 96 -21.43 9.11 -2.57
N ASP A 97 -21.36 7.84 -2.18
CA ASP A 97 -22.54 6.97 -2.01
C ASP A 97 -23.49 7.52 -0.94
N GLU A 98 -22.95 7.97 0.20
CA GLU A 98 -23.72 8.61 1.28
C GLU A 98 -24.40 9.91 0.81
N SER A 99 -23.66 10.78 0.10
CA SER A 99 -24.21 12.04 -0.44
C SER A 99 -25.35 11.78 -1.44
N ILE A 100 -25.25 10.74 -2.26
CA ILE A 100 -26.30 10.35 -3.19
C ILE A 100 -27.51 9.83 -2.41
N ALA A 101 -27.29 8.92 -1.44
CA ALA A 101 -28.37 8.39 -0.60
C ALA A 101 -29.10 9.48 0.18
N ASP A 102 -28.39 10.49 0.70
CA ASP A 102 -28.97 11.65 1.38
C ASP A 102 -29.81 12.51 0.45
N SER A 103 -29.32 12.75 -0.78
CA SER A 103 -30.06 13.47 -1.81
C SER A 103 -31.36 12.75 -2.18
N TYR A 104 -31.30 11.41 -2.33
CA TYR A 104 -32.49 10.58 -2.56
C TYR A 104 -33.45 10.63 -1.37
N ARG A 105 -32.96 10.47 -0.14
CA ARG A 105 -33.79 10.59 1.07
C ARG A 105 -34.47 11.95 1.16
N ALA A 106 -33.77 13.04 0.88
CA ALA A 106 -34.33 14.39 0.88
C ALA A 106 -35.41 14.57 -0.20
N LEU A 107 -35.20 14.00 -1.39
CA LEU A 107 -36.15 14.08 -2.51
C LEU A 107 -37.45 13.30 -2.22
N TYR A 108 -37.35 12.12 -1.61
CA TYR A 108 -38.49 11.25 -1.33
C TYR A 108 -39.11 11.44 0.07
N ALA A 109 -38.44 12.16 0.98
CA ALA A 109 -39.01 12.58 2.27
C ALA A 109 -39.74 13.94 2.18
N ALA A 110 -39.68 14.63 1.04
CA ALA A 110 -40.53 15.79 0.80
C ALA A 110 -41.99 15.30 0.73
N PRO A 111 -42.89 15.78 1.63
CA PRO A 111 -44.30 15.40 1.54
C PRO A 111 -44.81 15.83 0.17
N ALA A 112 -45.65 14.98 -0.44
CA ALA A 112 -46.47 15.38 -1.57
C ALA A 112 -47.11 16.72 -1.19
N ARG A 113 -46.60 17.81 -1.78
CA ARG A 113 -47.22 19.12 -1.63
C ARG A 113 -48.53 19.01 -2.39
N GLU A 114 -49.58 18.68 -1.65
CA GLU A 114 -50.95 18.92 -2.06
C GLU A 114 -51.10 20.40 -2.43
N GLY A 115 -51.70 20.65 -3.60
CA GLY A 115 -51.95 21.97 -4.17
C GLY A 115 -52.02 21.91 -5.68
#